data_AF-A0A9W7YL38-F1
#
_entry.id   AF-A0A9W7YL38-F1
#
_cell.length_a   1.000
_cell.length_b   1.000
_cell.length_c   1.000
_cell.angle_alpha   90.00
_cell.angle_beta   90.00
_cell.angle_gamma   90.00
#
_symmetry.space_group_name_H-M   'P 1'
#
loop_
_entity.id
_entity.type
_entity.pdbx_description
1 polymer ?
#
loop_
_entity_poly.entity_id
_entity_poly.type
_entity_poly.pdbx_seq_one_letter_code
_entity_poly.pdbx_strand_id
1 'polypeptide(L)'
;MAAAGNFDCRVVLDREGPIHDVAWNPDEKEFAVVYGYMPAKAALFNHRAEPVLDLGTAPRNLVRFNPHGRVLALAGLGNLAGAIDLWDRKSKSKICTIDAHGASLCAWAPDGRYLMAATLSPRLRVDNGIRIWHYTGAMVFRQPIDELFHVEWRPAPAAQFPQRASLSPVPQGIAVSSPAVSAKPAGAYRPPHARTRPAADSSSPRSLSDMAERKVFGGGRIVPGAAPVGASPDMLAKAAEKKRTRNRKKAKDVASTGEASVPAPAAAVALAEPENEVEALKRV
;
A
#
# COMPACT_ATOMS: atom_id res chain seq x y z
N MET A 1 -13.21 37.20 11.63
CA MET A 1 -12.90 37.72 12.97
C MET A 1 -14.16 38.33 13.56
N ALA A 2 -14.52 37.98 14.79
CA ALA A 2 -15.58 38.68 15.53
C ALA A 2 -14.93 39.75 16.39
N ALA A 3 -15.37 41.01 16.23
CA ALA A 3 -14.84 42.18 16.94
C ALA A 3 -15.13 42.20 18.45
N ALA A 4 -15.62 41.10 19.03
CA ALA A 4 -16.13 41.02 20.39
C ALA A 4 -15.11 40.55 21.44
N GLY A 5 -13.86 40.23 21.05
CA GLY A 5 -12.83 39.79 22.00
C GLY A 5 -13.08 38.40 22.61
N ASN A 6 -14.02 37.62 22.06
CA ASN A 6 -14.18 36.21 22.43
C ASN A 6 -13.23 35.37 21.58
N PHE A 7 -12.22 34.80 22.22
CA PHE A 7 -11.14 34.03 21.59
C PHE A 7 -11.37 32.51 21.64
N ASP A 8 -12.45 32.08 22.27
CA ASP A 8 -12.80 30.68 22.47
C ASP A 8 -13.97 30.26 21.56
N CYS A 9 -13.84 29.04 21.02
CA CYS A 9 -14.87 28.40 20.21
C CYS A 9 -14.96 26.93 20.59
N ARG A 10 -16.18 26.44 20.82
CA ARG A 10 -16.41 25.02 21.12
C ARG A 10 -16.57 24.23 19.82
N VAL A 11 -15.64 23.32 19.55
CA VAL A 11 -15.76 22.33 18.47
C VAL A 11 -16.72 21.24 18.91
N VAL A 12 -17.85 21.09 18.22
CA VAL A 12 -18.81 20.00 18.47
C VAL A 12 -18.39 18.78 17.66
N LEU A 13 -18.11 17.68 18.34
CA LEU A 13 -17.73 16.40 17.75
C LEU A 13 -18.93 15.45 17.78
N ASP A 14 -19.17 14.74 16.68
CA ASP A 14 -20.35 13.86 16.51
C ASP A 14 -20.12 12.40 16.97
N ARG A 15 -18.92 12.11 17.49
CA ARG A 15 -18.51 10.79 17.98
C ARG A 15 -17.94 10.92 19.39
N GLU A 16 -18.36 10.02 20.26
CA GLU A 16 -17.77 9.90 21.59
C GLU A 16 -16.40 9.22 21.53
N GLY A 17 -15.49 9.70 22.37
CA GLY A 17 -14.16 9.12 22.57
C GLY A 17 -13.07 10.19 22.63
N PRO A 18 -11.81 9.77 22.71
CA PRO A 18 -10.68 10.67 22.80
C PRO A 18 -10.43 11.42 21.49
N ILE A 19 -9.70 12.53 21.59
CA ILE A 19 -9.07 13.18 20.44
C ILE A 19 -7.67 12.58 20.32
N HIS A 20 -7.36 11.99 19.16
CA HIS A 20 -6.06 11.36 18.89
C HIS A 20 -5.04 12.36 18.39
N ASP A 21 -5.46 13.27 17.50
CA ASP A 21 -4.57 14.29 16.93
C ASP A 21 -5.38 15.47 16.36
N VAL A 22 -4.74 16.65 16.33
CA VAL A 22 -5.28 17.89 15.78
C VAL A 22 -4.17 18.56 14.99
N ALA A 23 -4.47 19.00 13.77
CA ALA A 23 -3.52 19.77 12.98
C ALA A 23 -4.20 20.98 12.33
N TRP A 24 -3.57 22.14 12.43
CA TRP A 24 -3.94 23.31 11.66
C TRP A 24 -3.40 23.20 10.24
N ASN A 25 -4.20 23.65 9.29
CA ASN A 25 -3.72 23.89 7.94
C ASN A 25 -2.76 25.09 7.97
N PRO A 26 -1.62 25.06 7.24
CA PRO A 26 -0.75 26.22 7.07
C PRO A 26 -1.45 27.49 6.54
N ASP A 27 -2.63 27.36 5.91
CA ASP A 27 -3.43 28.52 5.51
C ASP A 27 -4.26 29.16 6.64
N GLU A 28 -4.24 28.58 7.85
CA GLU A 28 -4.91 29.00 9.08
C GLU A 28 -6.45 29.14 8.98
N LYS A 29 -7.04 28.70 7.87
CA LYS A 29 -8.48 28.82 7.63
C LYS A 29 -9.25 27.59 8.07
N GLU A 30 -8.55 26.47 8.16
CA GLU A 30 -9.11 25.15 8.43
C GLU A 30 -8.17 24.34 9.33
N PHE A 31 -8.73 23.39 10.06
CA PHE A 31 -7.97 22.44 10.86
C PHE A 31 -8.64 21.06 10.79
N ALA A 32 -7.84 20.01 10.93
CA ALA A 32 -8.33 18.63 10.95
C ALA A 32 -8.26 18.07 12.36
N VAL A 33 -9.26 17.26 12.72
CA VAL A 33 -9.35 16.56 14.01
C VAL A 33 -9.56 15.08 13.74
N VAL A 34 -8.79 14.24 14.42
CA VAL A 34 -8.99 12.78 14.46
C VAL A 34 -9.50 12.42 15.85
N TYR A 35 -10.71 11.87 15.95
CA TYR A 35 -11.40 11.70 17.23
C TYR A 35 -12.34 10.48 17.25
N GLY A 36 -12.73 10.12 18.46
CA GLY A 36 -13.65 9.01 18.75
C GLY A 36 -12.94 7.69 19.06
N TYR A 37 -13.69 6.74 19.59
CA TYR A 37 -13.18 5.37 19.78
C TYR A 37 -12.80 4.72 18.44
N MET A 38 -11.78 3.86 18.46
CA MET A 38 -11.28 3.23 17.24
C MET A 38 -12.32 2.28 16.64
N PRO A 39 -12.55 2.31 15.30
CA PRO A 39 -11.89 3.15 14.30
C PRO A 39 -12.31 4.63 14.40
N ALA A 40 -11.33 5.53 14.47
CA ALA A 40 -11.56 6.95 14.67
C ALA A 40 -12.16 7.62 13.42
N LYS A 41 -12.96 8.66 13.66
CA LYS A 41 -13.42 9.57 12.61
C LYS A 41 -12.40 10.68 12.42
N ALA A 42 -12.17 11.08 11.18
CA ALA A 42 -11.40 12.28 10.86
C ALA A 42 -12.32 13.27 10.14
N ALA A 43 -12.26 14.55 10.53
CA ALA A 43 -13.01 15.60 9.87
C ALA A 43 -12.20 16.89 9.79
N LEU A 44 -12.46 17.68 8.74
CA LEU A 44 -11.94 19.02 8.56
C LEU A 44 -12.96 20.04 9.05
N PHE A 45 -12.50 21.04 9.78
CA PHE A 45 -13.29 22.14 10.31
C PHE A 45 -12.76 23.46 9.76
N ASN A 46 -13.63 24.46 9.63
CA ASN A 46 -13.22 25.82 9.33
C ASN A 46 -12.75 26.55 10.60
N HIS A 47 -12.21 27.77 10.45
CA HIS A 47 -11.82 28.66 11.54
C HIS A 47 -12.95 29.03 12.53
N ARG A 48 -14.20 28.67 12.23
CA ARG A 48 -15.39 28.85 13.10
C ARG A 48 -15.80 27.54 13.80
N ALA A 49 -14.98 26.50 13.70
CA ALA A 49 -15.25 25.16 14.23
C ALA A 49 -16.49 24.46 13.64
N GLU A 50 -16.88 24.81 12.42
CA GLU A 50 -17.94 24.11 11.69
C GLU A 50 -17.33 23.03 10.79
N PRO A 51 -17.93 21.84 10.70
CA PRO A 51 -17.42 20.76 9.87
C PRO A 51 -17.56 21.11 8.37
N VAL A 52 -16.45 21.02 7.63
CA VAL A 52 -16.36 21.32 6.19
C VAL A 52 -16.30 20.05 5.34
N LEU A 53 -15.57 19.05 5.81
CA LEU A 53 -15.34 17.79 5.08
C LEU A 53 -15.24 16.61 6.05
N ASP A 54 -16.00 15.56 5.78
CA ASP A 54 -15.84 14.26 6.43
C ASP A 54 -14.75 13.46 5.69
N LEU A 55 -13.68 13.11 6.40
CA LEU A 55 -12.54 12.34 5.86
C LEU A 55 -12.69 10.82 6.11
N GLY A 56 -13.86 10.43 6.63
CA GLY A 56 -14.27 9.06 6.89
C GLY A 56 -13.80 8.50 8.23
N THR A 57 -14.25 7.27 8.48
CA THR A 57 -13.89 6.49 9.66
C THR A 57 -12.92 5.37 9.27
N ALA A 58 -11.77 5.33 9.93
CA ALA A 58 -10.72 4.34 9.66
C ALA A 58 -9.78 4.23 10.87
N PRO A 59 -8.97 3.15 10.99
CA PRO A 59 -7.99 3.02 12.06
C PRO A 59 -6.82 3.99 11.84
N ARG A 60 -7.03 5.26 12.16
CA ARG A 60 -6.08 6.37 12.03
C ARG A 60 -5.98 7.10 13.36
N ASN A 61 -4.80 7.62 13.68
CA ASN A 61 -4.53 8.33 14.93
C ASN A 61 -3.68 9.60 14.72
N LEU A 62 -3.26 9.90 13.48
CA LEU A 62 -2.40 11.03 13.18
C LEU A 62 -2.87 11.75 11.92
N VAL A 63 -2.76 13.07 11.91
CA VAL A 63 -3.12 13.94 10.78
C VAL A 63 -2.02 14.97 10.52
N ARG A 64 -1.56 15.09 9.28
CA ARG A 64 -0.55 16.08 8.90
C ARG A 64 -0.85 16.72 7.56
N PHE A 65 -0.93 18.05 7.52
CA PHE A 65 -0.97 18.82 6.29
C PHE A 65 0.42 18.88 5.67
N ASN A 66 0.48 18.87 4.34
CA ASN A 66 1.70 19.27 3.66
C ASN A 66 1.97 20.78 3.90
N PRO A 67 3.21 21.26 3.76
CA PRO A 67 3.56 22.67 4.00
C PRO A 67 2.72 23.68 3.21
N HIS A 68 2.16 23.26 2.07
CA HIS A 68 1.30 24.10 1.22
C HIS A 68 -0.18 24.04 1.59
N GLY A 69 -0.59 23.20 2.54
CA GLY A 69 -1.98 23.08 2.97
C GLY A 69 -2.96 22.48 1.95
N ARG A 70 -2.48 21.89 0.85
CA ARG A 70 -3.33 21.30 -0.19
C ARG A 70 -3.55 19.80 0.01
N VAL A 71 -2.51 19.09 0.39
CA VAL A 71 -2.55 17.64 0.56
C VAL A 71 -2.52 17.32 2.05
N LEU A 72 -3.39 16.41 2.46
CA LEU A 72 -3.53 15.95 3.84
C LEU A 72 -3.14 14.48 3.93
N ALA A 73 -2.31 14.12 4.90
CA ALA A 73 -2.02 12.73 5.26
C ALA A 73 -2.77 12.36 6.54
N LEU A 74 -3.53 11.27 6.48
CA LEU A 74 -4.17 10.65 7.64
C LEU A 74 -3.55 9.27 7.86
N ALA A 75 -2.86 9.09 8.97
CA ALA A 75 -2.07 7.90 9.23
C ALA A 75 -2.58 7.13 10.44
N GLY A 76 -2.53 5.80 10.35
CA GLY A 76 -2.61 4.90 11.50
C GLY A 76 -1.23 4.36 11.84
N LEU A 77 -0.51 5.02 12.74
CA LEU A 77 0.87 4.67 13.12
C LEU A 77 0.95 3.90 14.44
N GLY A 78 2.12 3.31 14.69
CA GLY A 78 2.41 2.59 15.93
C GLY A 78 1.74 1.22 15.97
N ASN A 79 0.67 1.08 16.76
CA ASN A 79 0.00 -0.23 16.97
C ASN A 79 -1.04 -0.55 15.88
N LEU A 80 -1.21 0.34 14.91
CA LEU A 80 -2.14 0.19 13.79
C LEU A 80 -1.40 -0.38 12.57
N ALA A 81 -2.14 -0.73 11.53
CA ALA A 81 -1.60 -1.41 10.35
C ALA A 81 -0.58 -0.58 9.53
N GLY A 82 -0.39 0.72 9.84
CA GLY A 82 0.52 1.59 9.09
C GLY A 82 -0.08 2.16 7.80
N ALA A 83 -1.40 2.04 7.61
CA ALA A 83 -2.08 2.64 6.46
C ALA A 83 -2.05 4.17 6.56
N ILE A 84 -1.66 4.83 5.47
CA ILE A 84 -1.69 6.29 5.35
C ILE A 84 -2.54 6.65 4.14
N ASP A 85 -3.62 7.40 4.38
CA ASP A 85 -4.50 7.91 3.35
C ASP A 85 -4.12 9.34 2.99
N LEU A 86 -3.89 9.57 1.70
CA LEU A 86 -3.55 10.87 1.15
C LEU A 86 -4.79 11.48 0.50
N TRP A 87 -5.10 12.71 0.85
CA TRP A 87 -6.29 13.45 0.40
C TRP A 87 -5.90 14.75 -0.27
N ASP A 88 -6.54 15.08 -1.40
CA ASP A 88 -6.49 16.43 -1.97
C ASP A 88 -7.68 17.22 -1.42
N ARG A 89 -7.37 18.27 -0.67
CA ARG A 89 -8.36 19.18 -0.08
C ARG A 89 -9.15 19.93 -1.14
N LYS A 90 -8.51 20.29 -2.26
CA LYS A 90 -9.14 21.07 -3.32
C LYS A 90 -10.20 20.24 -4.06
N SER A 91 -9.91 18.98 -4.36
CA SER A 91 -10.87 18.05 -4.99
C SER A 91 -11.79 17.37 -3.98
N LYS A 92 -11.53 17.51 -2.67
CA LYS A 92 -12.25 16.84 -1.57
C LYS A 92 -12.30 15.32 -1.75
N SER A 93 -11.24 14.74 -2.31
CA SER A 93 -11.19 13.32 -2.64
C SER A 93 -9.90 12.68 -2.13
N LYS A 94 -9.99 11.40 -1.77
CA LYS A 94 -8.83 10.58 -1.49
C LYS A 94 -8.02 10.39 -2.77
N ILE A 95 -6.73 10.70 -2.73
CA ILE A 95 -5.77 10.48 -3.82
C ILE A 95 -5.40 9.00 -3.87
N CYS A 96 -4.89 8.47 -2.76
CA CYS A 96 -4.45 7.08 -2.65
C CYS A 96 -4.32 6.66 -1.18
N THR A 97 -4.05 5.37 -0.98
CA THR A 97 -3.64 4.80 0.31
C THR A 97 -2.27 4.17 0.12
N ILE A 98 -1.32 4.49 1.01
CA ILE A 98 0.01 3.86 1.05
C ILE A 98 0.15 3.00 2.30
N ASP A 99 1.03 2.00 2.23
CA ASP A 99 1.35 1.11 3.34
C ASP A 99 2.72 1.46 3.93
N ALA A 100 2.70 1.97 5.15
CA ALA A 100 3.87 2.25 5.99
C ALA A 100 3.84 1.39 7.26
N HIS A 101 3.58 0.08 7.14
CA HIS A 101 3.55 -0.84 8.28
C HIS A 101 4.71 -0.64 9.26
N GLY A 102 4.40 -0.62 10.55
CA GLY A 102 5.40 -0.45 11.62
C GLY A 102 5.97 0.96 11.76
N ALA A 103 5.62 1.91 10.88
CA ALA A 103 6.10 3.28 11.01
C ALA A 103 5.61 3.92 12.31
N SER A 104 6.53 4.61 12.97
CA SER A 104 6.28 5.39 14.19
C SER A 104 6.39 6.89 13.94
N LEU A 105 7.00 7.29 12.83
CA LEU A 105 7.16 8.68 12.42
C LEU A 105 6.58 8.89 11.02
N CYS A 106 5.96 10.05 10.80
CA CYS A 106 5.44 10.50 9.52
C CYS A 106 5.64 12.01 9.39
N ALA A 107 6.33 12.45 8.34
CA ALA A 107 6.69 13.86 8.13
C ALA A 107 6.70 14.23 6.65
N TRP A 108 6.13 15.40 6.33
CA TRP A 108 6.15 15.96 4.98
C TRP A 108 7.49 16.62 4.66
N ALA A 109 7.96 16.45 3.43
CA ALA A 109 9.07 17.21 2.90
C ALA A 109 8.69 18.70 2.80
N PRO A 110 9.65 19.65 2.93
CA PRO A 110 9.39 21.08 2.83
C PRO A 110 8.79 21.50 1.48
N ASP A 111 9.07 20.75 0.42
CA ASP A 111 8.51 20.99 -0.92
C ASP A 111 7.04 20.56 -1.06
N GLY A 112 6.51 19.85 -0.06
CA GLY A 112 5.13 19.37 0.01
C GLY A 112 4.75 18.31 -1.03
N ARG A 113 5.73 17.72 -1.72
CA ARG A 113 5.52 16.65 -2.72
C ARG A 113 5.72 15.26 -2.15
N TYR A 114 6.62 15.14 -1.19
CA TYR A 114 7.01 13.85 -0.63
C TYR A 114 6.59 13.71 0.84
N LEU A 115 6.22 12.49 1.19
CA LEU A 115 5.92 12.09 2.55
C LEU A 115 6.92 11.01 2.97
N MET A 116 7.59 11.23 4.09
CA MET A 116 8.44 10.24 4.73
C MET A 116 7.66 9.52 5.82
N ALA A 117 7.79 8.20 5.89
CA ALA A 117 7.45 7.43 7.08
C ALA A 117 8.63 6.55 7.49
N ALA A 118 8.90 6.52 8.79
CA ALA A 118 10.06 5.82 9.34
C ALA A 118 9.66 4.93 10.51
N THR A 119 10.32 3.78 10.58
CA THR A 119 10.19 2.81 11.68
C THR A 119 11.40 3.01 12.59
N LEU A 120 11.17 3.53 13.80
CA LEU A 120 12.23 3.92 14.73
C LEU A 120 12.41 2.93 15.90
N SER A 121 13.67 2.68 16.25
CA SER A 121 14.14 2.04 17.48
C SER A 121 14.12 3.06 18.63
N PRO A 122 13.88 2.67 19.90
CA PRO A 122 13.69 1.31 20.42
C PRO A 122 12.24 0.80 20.39
N ARG A 123 11.29 1.61 19.90
CA ARG A 123 9.86 1.24 19.91
C ARG A 123 9.62 -0.06 19.14
N LEU A 124 10.14 -0.14 17.92
CA LEU A 124 10.15 -1.36 17.11
C LEU A 124 11.59 -1.62 16.69
N ARG A 125 12.05 -2.87 16.86
CA ARG A 125 13.41 -3.33 16.53
C ARG A 125 13.45 -4.21 15.27
N VAL A 126 12.37 -4.18 14.49
CA VAL A 126 12.17 -5.00 13.29
C VAL A 126 11.74 -4.06 12.18
N ASP A 127 12.25 -4.29 10.97
CA ASP A 127 11.97 -3.48 9.77
C ASP A 127 12.20 -1.98 9.99
N ASN A 128 13.21 -1.63 10.78
CA ASN A 128 13.67 -0.27 10.95
C ASN A 128 14.17 0.30 9.61
N GLY A 129 13.98 1.61 9.43
CA GLY A 129 14.38 2.29 8.21
C GLY A 129 13.42 3.37 7.76
N ILE A 130 13.74 3.91 6.58
CA ILE A 130 13.10 5.07 5.98
C ILE A 130 12.38 4.65 4.71
N ARG A 131 11.16 5.11 4.53
CA ARG A 131 10.42 5.03 3.26
C ARG A 131 9.90 6.41 2.89
N ILE A 132 10.00 6.77 1.63
CA ILE A 132 9.54 8.05 1.11
C ILE A 132 8.63 7.78 -0.09
N TRP A 133 7.48 8.43 -0.09
CA TRP A 133 6.50 8.37 -1.17
C TRP A 133 6.26 9.75 -1.73
N HIS A 134 6.02 9.83 -3.03
CA HIS A 134 5.32 10.97 -3.61
C HIS A 134 3.84 10.90 -3.23
N TYR A 135 3.14 12.04 -3.10
CA TYR A 135 1.75 12.03 -2.63
C TYR A 135 0.75 11.31 -3.54
N THR A 136 1.17 10.93 -4.76
CA THR A 136 0.38 10.08 -5.66
C THR A 136 0.38 8.60 -5.24
N GLY A 137 1.18 8.25 -4.23
CA GLY A 137 1.34 6.89 -3.72
C GLY A 137 2.56 6.15 -4.26
N ALA A 138 3.32 6.76 -5.17
CA ALA A 138 4.54 6.16 -5.71
C ALA A 138 5.67 6.18 -4.66
N MET A 139 6.19 5.01 -4.28
CA MET A 139 7.32 4.91 -3.36
C MET A 139 8.62 5.22 -4.11
N VAL A 140 9.30 6.30 -3.72
CA VAL A 140 10.48 6.85 -4.42
C VAL A 140 11.80 6.47 -3.75
N PHE A 141 11.77 6.14 -2.47
CA PHE A 141 12.97 5.75 -1.72
C PHE A 141 12.60 4.79 -0.60
N ARG A 142 13.48 3.80 -0.39
CA ARG A 142 13.42 2.87 0.72
C ARG A 142 14.83 2.51 1.16
N GLN A 143 15.14 2.77 2.42
CA GLN A 143 16.41 2.41 3.03
C GLN A 143 16.15 1.64 4.32
N PRO A 144 16.37 0.31 4.34
CA PRO A 144 16.41 -0.44 5.60
C PRO A 144 17.65 -0.01 6.40
N ILE A 145 17.48 0.10 7.71
CA ILE A 145 18.53 0.49 8.66
C ILE A 145 18.29 -0.36 9.89
N ASP A 146 19.30 -1.09 10.36
CA ASP A 146 19.14 -2.04 11.48
C ASP A 146 18.60 -1.36 12.75
N GLU A 147 19.19 -0.21 13.12
CA GLU A 147 18.74 0.60 14.25
C GLU A 147 18.65 2.07 13.85
N LEU A 148 17.43 2.52 13.52
CA LEU A 148 17.16 3.91 13.21
C LEU A 148 16.54 4.61 14.43
N PHE A 149 17.25 5.56 15.03
CA PHE A 149 16.75 6.28 16.22
C PHE A 149 15.97 7.55 15.89
N HIS A 150 16.39 8.26 14.83
CA HIS A 150 15.80 9.53 14.44
C HIS A 150 15.98 9.79 12.95
N VAL A 151 15.03 10.48 12.35
CA VAL A 151 15.13 11.01 10.99
C VAL A 151 14.22 12.23 10.87
N GLU A 152 14.71 13.26 10.20
CA GLU A 152 13.96 14.48 9.93
C GLU A 152 14.30 15.00 8.55
N TRP A 153 13.35 15.68 7.92
CA TRP A 153 13.63 16.48 6.75
C TRP A 153 14.45 17.70 7.14
N ARG A 154 15.46 18.06 6.34
CA ARG A 154 16.13 19.35 6.50
C ARG A 154 15.10 20.47 6.34
N PRO A 155 14.88 21.34 7.35
CA PRO A 155 13.93 22.44 7.22
C PRO A 155 14.36 23.40 6.12
N ALA A 156 13.38 23.96 5.41
CA ALA A 156 13.62 24.93 4.35
C ALA A 156 12.59 26.06 4.40
N PRO A 157 12.97 27.31 4.06
CA PRO A 157 12.04 28.43 3.99
C PRO A 157 10.92 28.19 2.96
N ALA A 158 9.70 28.56 3.31
CA ALA A 158 8.55 28.47 2.40
C ALA A 158 8.75 29.22 1.08
N ALA A 159 9.57 30.29 1.08
CA ALA A 159 9.92 31.04 -0.12
C ALA A 159 10.65 30.20 -1.20
N GLN A 160 11.35 29.14 -0.81
CA GLN A 160 12.02 28.24 -1.76
C GLN A 160 11.03 27.30 -2.46
N PHE A 161 9.88 27.05 -1.84
CA PHE A 161 8.87 26.13 -2.34
C PHE A 161 7.51 26.85 -2.42
N PRO A 162 7.29 27.73 -3.41
CA PRO A 162 6.01 28.41 -3.55
C PRO A 162 4.89 27.41 -3.90
N GLN A 163 3.69 27.69 -3.39
CA GLN A 163 2.52 26.88 -3.68
C GLN A 163 2.21 26.89 -5.19
N ARG A 164 2.12 25.70 -5.79
CA ARG A 164 1.81 25.52 -7.21
C ARG A 164 0.30 25.44 -7.45
N ALA A 165 -0.15 25.93 -8.61
CA ALA A 165 -1.56 25.90 -9.00
C ALA A 165 -2.08 24.46 -9.22
N SER A 166 -1.25 23.59 -9.80
CA SER A 166 -1.54 22.18 -10.05
C SER A 166 -0.68 21.27 -9.18
N LEU A 167 -1.17 20.04 -8.94
CA LEU A 167 -0.35 18.98 -8.35
C LEU A 167 0.73 18.61 -9.37
N SER A 168 1.98 18.47 -8.92
CA SER A 168 3.04 17.87 -9.73
C SER A 168 2.70 16.44 -10.17
N PRO A 169 3.09 16.05 -11.39
CA PRO A 169 3.07 14.65 -11.79
C PRO A 169 4.06 13.85 -10.94
N VAL A 170 3.98 12.52 -11.04
CA VAL A 170 5.00 11.64 -10.46
C VAL A 170 6.37 12.03 -11.06
N PRO A 171 7.40 12.25 -10.23
CA PRO A 171 8.74 12.57 -10.71
C PRO A 171 9.24 11.51 -11.69
N GLN A 172 9.76 11.96 -12.84
CA GLN A 172 10.37 11.09 -13.82
C GLN A 172 11.86 10.91 -13.48
N GLY A 173 12.40 9.69 -13.64
CA GLY A 173 13.81 9.40 -13.38
C GLY A 173 14.15 8.92 -11.97
N ILE A 174 13.21 9.00 -11.01
CA ILE A 174 13.38 8.37 -9.70
C ILE A 174 12.93 6.90 -9.78
N ALA A 175 13.76 5.98 -9.28
CA ALA A 175 13.42 4.56 -9.22
C ALA A 175 12.21 4.35 -8.29
N VAL A 176 11.02 4.26 -8.87
CA VAL A 176 9.80 3.95 -8.13
C VAL A 176 9.81 2.47 -7.78
N SER A 177 10.05 2.18 -6.51
CA SER A 177 9.91 0.81 -6.01
C SER A 177 8.43 0.42 -5.96
N SER A 178 8.06 -0.63 -6.68
CA SER A 178 6.73 -1.23 -6.52
C SER A 178 6.62 -1.86 -5.13
N PRO A 179 5.47 -1.76 -4.43
CA PRO A 179 5.26 -2.51 -3.20
C PRO A 179 5.50 -3.99 -3.48
N ALA A 180 6.33 -4.63 -2.66
CA ALA A 180 6.59 -6.06 -2.76
C ALA A 180 5.29 -6.80 -2.42
N VAL A 181 4.51 -7.18 -3.43
CA VAL A 181 3.42 -8.13 -3.27
C VAL A 181 4.08 -9.48 -3.01
N SER A 182 4.28 -9.81 -1.73
CA SER A 182 4.66 -11.16 -1.33
C SER A 182 3.46 -12.07 -1.57
N ALA A 183 3.30 -12.52 -2.81
CA ALA A 183 2.46 -13.66 -3.12
C ALA A 183 3.09 -14.88 -2.45
N LYS A 184 2.79 -15.08 -1.16
CA LYS A 184 3.06 -16.36 -0.51
C LYS A 184 2.35 -17.41 -1.39
N PRO A 185 3.06 -18.40 -1.95
CA PRO A 185 2.37 -19.49 -2.61
C PRO A 185 1.42 -20.07 -1.57
N ALA A 186 0.13 -20.18 -1.92
CA ALA A 186 -0.88 -20.80 -1.07
C ALA A 186 -0.52 -22.28 -0.91
N GLY A 187 0.40 -22.58 0.00
CA GLY A 187 0.72 -23.93 0.41
C GLY A 187 -0.51 -24.50 1.08
N ALA A 188 -0.99 -25.65 0.58
CA ALA A 188 -2.11 -26.36 1.17
C ALA A 188 -1.87 -26.54 2.68
N TYR A 189 -2.77 -26.00 3.49
CA TYR A 189 -2.70 -26.06 4.96
C TYR A 189 -2.59 -27.53 5.41
N ARG A 190 -1.46 -27.88 6.05
CA ARG A 190 -1.26 -29.19 6.66
C ARG A 190 -1.54 -29.10 8.16
N PRO A 191 -2.57 -29.81 8.68
CA PRO A 191 -2.90 -29.76 10.09
C PRO A 191 -1.80 -30.39 10.96
N PRO A 192 -1.71 -30.02 12.25
CA PRO A 192 -0.59 -30.36 13.14
C PRO A 192 -0.27 -31.86 13.22
N HIS A 193 -1.28 -32.74 13.18
CA HIS A 193 -1.10 -34.19 13.28
C HIS A 193 -0.50 -34.85 12.04
N ALA A 194 -0.42 -34.15 10.91
CA ALA A 194 0.14 -34.68 9.66
C ALA A 194 1.63 -34.31 9.45
N ARG A 195 2.25 -33.59 10.40
CA ARG A 195 3.64 -33.11 10.30
C ARG A 195 4.69 -34.17 10.67
N THR A 196 4.32 -35.17 11.46
CA THR A 196 5.25 -36.15 12.05
C THR A 196 5.22 -37.54 11.41
N ARG A 197 4.45 -37.76 10.34
CA ARG A 197 4.54 -39.03 9.59
C ARG A 197 5.73 -38.97 8.62
N PRO A 198 6.79 -39.79 8.80
CA PRO A 198 7.76 -40.00 7.73
C PRO A 198 7.04 -40.56 6.50
N ALA A 199 7.52 -40.21 5.32
CA ALA A 199 7.00 -40.75 4.07
C ALA A 199 7.07 -42.28 4.13
N ALA A 200 5.93 -42.95 3.95
CA ALA A 200 5.87 -44.40 4.04
C ALA A 200 6.64 -45.03 2.87
N ASP A 201 7.80 -45.62 3.16
CA ASP A 201 8.46 -46.58 2.29
C ASP A 201 7.53 -47.79 2.06
N SER A 202 7.47 -48.25 0.81
CA SER A 202 6.43 -49.17 0.33
C SER A 202 6.65 -50.64 0.71
N SER A 203 7.34 -50.96 1.81
CA SER A 203 7.76 -52.34 2.11
C SER A 203 7.58 -52.84 3.56
N SER A 204 6.82 -52.15 4.42
CA SER A 204 6.48 -52.68 5.75
C SER A 204 5.05 -53.25 5.80
N PRO A 205 4.82 -54.42 6.44
CA PRO A 205 3.51 -55.05 6.50
C PRO A 205 2.56 -54.19 7.34
N ARG A 206 1.36 -53.93 6.79
CA ARG A 206 0.34 -53.09 7.44
C ARG A 206 -0.39 -53.85 8.54
N SER A 207 -0.67 -53.15 9.63
CA SER A 207 -1.45 -53.65 10.78
C SER A 207 -2.85 -54.09 10.35
N LEU A 208 -3.40 -55.11 11.02
CA LEU A 208 -4.76 -55.65 10.81
C LEU A 208 -5.87 -54.58 10.95
N SER A 209 -5.61 -53.49 11.69
CA SER A 209 -6.50 -52.34 11.79
C SER A 209 -6.62 -51.50 10.50
N ASP A 210 -5.62 -51.53 9.60
CA ASP A 210 -5.66 -50.82 8.30
C ASP A 210 -6.42 -51.60 7.20
N MET A 211 -6.72 -52.88 7.43
CA MET A 211 -7.50 -53.70 6.47
C MET A 211 -9.02 -53.58 6.67
N ALA A 212 -9.48 -53.13 7.84
CA ALA A 212 -10.90 -53.09 8.20
C ALA A 212 -11.66 -51.87 7.62
N GLU A 213 -10.97 -50.83 7.13
CA GLU A 213 -11.61 -49.63 6.56
C GLU A 213 -11.64 -49.58 5.03
N ARG A 214 -11.27 -50.65 4.32
CA ARG A 214 -11.49 -50.74 2.88
C ARG A 214 -12.93 -51.12 2.56
N LYS A 215 -13.83 -50.14 2.65
CA LYS A 215 -14.98 -50.09 1.76
C LYS A 215 -14.47 -49.94 0.32
N VAL A 216 -14.71 -50.98 -0.44
CA VAL A 216 -14.56 -51.13 -1.88
C VAL A 216 -14.91 -49.82 -2.61
N PHE A 217 -13.90 -49.12 -3.17
CA PHE A 217 -13.97 -48.37 -4.43
C PHE A 217 -12.54 -48.05 -4.91
N GLY A 218 -12.28 -48.34 -6.18
CA GLY A 218 -10.96 -48.59 -6.74
C GLY A 218 -10.03 -47.38 -6.90
N GLY A 219 -8.74 -47.67 -6.79
CA GLY A 219 -7.64 -46.75 -7.10
C GLY A 219 -6.37 -47.54 -7.41
N GLY A 220 -6.34 -48.20 -8.57
CA GLY A 220 -5.16 -48.87 -9.09
C GLY A 220 -4.11 -47.86 -9.58
N ARG A 221 -2.83 -48.20 -9.42
CA ARG A 221 -1.67 -47.42 -9.91
C ARG A 221 -1.77 -47.24 -11.45
N ILE A 222 -1.63 -46.00 -11.92
CA ILE A 222 -1.57 -45.65 -13.34
C ILE A 222 -0.10 -45.57 -13.77
N VAL A 223 0.29 -46.33 -14.80
CA VAL A 223 1.61 -46.27 -15.45
C VAL A 223 1.55 -45.22 -16.57
N PRO A 224 2.49 -44.26 -16.67
CA PRO A 224 2.52 -43.28 -17.76
C PRO A 224 2.64 -43.96 -19.13
N GLY A 225 1.65 -43.73 -20.01
CA GLY A 225 1.65 -44.20 -21.41
C GLY A 225 0.58 -45.23 -21.79
N ALA A 226 -0.17 -45.78 -20.84
CA ALA A 226 -1.30 -46.67 -21.13
C ALA A 226 -2.64 -45.97 -20.89
N ALA A 227 -3.64 -46.24 -21.75
CA ALA A 227 -5.00 -45.77 -21.53
C ALA A 227 -5.60 -46.42 -20.26
N PRO A 228 -6.37 -45.69 -19.43
CA PRO A 228 -6.99 -46.26 -18.25
C PRO A 228 -7.98 -47.35 -18.66
N VAL A 229 -7.88 -48.51 -18.02
CA VAL A 229 -8.84 -49.60 -18.22
C VAL A 229 -10.23 -49.11 -17.78
N GLY A 230 -11.19 -49.10 -18.71
CA GLY A 230 -12.57 -48.69 -18.47
C GLY A 230 -12.97 -47.29 -18.97
N ALA A 231 -12.09 -46.56 -19.66
CA ALA A 231 -12.47 -45.31 -20.33
C ALA A 231 -13.25 -45.59 -21.63
N SER A 232 -14.50 -45.13 -21.71
CA SER A 232 -15.25 -45.16 -22.97
C SER A 232 -14.68 -44.14 -23.98
N PRO A 233 -14.78 -44.39 -25.30
CA PRO A 233 -14.26 -43.49 -26.34
C PRO A 233 -14.78 -42.04 -26.21
N ASP A 234 -16.00 -41.90 -25.72
CA ASP A 234 -16.71 -40.62 -25.56
C ASP A 234 -16.10 -39.73 -24.45
N MET A 235 -15.56 -40.36 -23.40
CA MET A 235 -14.88 -39.67 -22.30
C MET A 235 -13.52 -39.10 -22.73
N LEU A 236 -12.82 -39.82 -23.62
CA LEU A 236 -11.54 -39.38 -24.18
C LEU A 236 -11.73 -38.23 -25.18
N ALA A 237 -12.81 -38.25 -25.97
CA ALA A 237 -13.16 -37.17 -26.89
C ALA A 237 -13.45 -35.85 -26.13
N LYS A 238 -14.24 -35.91 -25.06
CA LYS A 238 -14.55 -34.73 -24.21
C LYS A 238 -13.30 -34.15 -23.53
N ALA A 239 -12.36 -35.00 -23.10
CA ALA A 239 -11.10 -34.55 -22.52
C ALA A 239 -10.20 -33.83 -23.55
N ALA A 240 -10.14 -34.35 -24.78
CA ALA A 240 -9.40 -33.72 -25.88
C ALA A 240 -10.01 -32.37 -26.27
N GLU A 241 -11.34 -32.26 -26.33
CA GLU A 241 -12.05 -31.02 -26.66
C GLU A 241 -11.85 -29.93 -25.58
N LYS A 242 -11.87 -30.32 -24.30
CA LYS A 242 -11.58 -29.42 -23.17
C LYS A 242 -10.13 -28.89 -23.19
N LYS A 243 -9.19 -29.69 -23.69
CA LYS A 243 -7.79 -29.27 -23.88
C LYS A 243 -7.63 -28.31 -25.06
N ARG A 244 -8.32 -28.56 -26.18
CA ARG A 244 -8.32 -27.67 -27.37
C ARG A 244 -8.91 -26.30 -27.06
N THR A 245 -10.03 -26.25 -26.33
CA THR A 245 -10.67 -24.99 -25.92
C THR A 245 -9.78 -24.16 -24.98
N ARG A 246 -9.08 -24.81 -24.04
CA ARG A 246 -8.12 -24.12 -23.15
C ARG A 246 -6.93 -23.52 -23.92
N ASN A 247 -6.40 -24.23 -24.91
CA ASN A 247 -5.32 -23.72 -25.75
C ASN A 247 -5.78 -22.56 -26.66
N ARG A 248 -7.01 -22.62 -27.20
CA ARG A 248 -7.58 -21.53 -28.02
C ARG A 248 -7.79 -20.25 -27.21
N LYS A 249 -8.18 -20.37 -25.94
CA LYS A 249 -8.32 -19.21 -25.04
C LYS A 249 -6.96 -18.57 -24.74
N LYS A 250 -5.94 -19.39 -24.47
CA LYS A 250 -4.56 -18.95 -24.24
C LYS A 250 -3.92 -18.28 -25.46
N ALA A 251 -4.25 -18.70 -26.68
CA ALA A 251 -3.79 -18.05 -27.90
C ALA A 251 -4.48 -16.69 -28.17
N LYS A 252 -5.73 -16.51 -27.69
CA LYS A 252 -6.48 -15.26 -27.86
C LYS A 252 -6.00 -14.15 -26.91
N ASP A 253 -5.53 -14.51 -25.72
CA ASP A 253 -4.96 -13.57 -24.75
C ASP A 253 -3.55 -13.07 -25.13
N VAL A 254 -2.85 -13.76 -26.05
CA VAL A 254 -1.51 -13.37 -26.55
C VAL A 254 -1.60 -12.45 -27.77
N ALA A 255 -2.72 -12.47 -28.49
CA ALA A 255 -2.92 -11.66 -29.70
C ALA A 255 -3.42 -10.22 -29.43
N SER A 256 -3.76 -9.86 -28.19
CA SER A 256 -4.26 -8.51 -27.82
C SER A 256 -3.17 -7.55 -27.34
N THR A 257 -1.90 -7.93 -27.48
CA THR A 257 -0.72 -7.09 -27.17
C THR A 257 0.20 -7.02 -28.39
N GLY A 258 -0.10 -6.11 -29.32
CA GLY A 258 0.69 -5.86 -30.52
C GLY A 258 0.66 -4.38 -30.91
N GLU A 259 1.77 -3.71 -30.62
CA GLU A 259 2.41 -2.54 -31.26
C GLU A 259 1.56 -1.47 -31.97
N ALA A 260 1.66 -0.24 -31.47
CA ALA A 260 1.39 0.99 -32.24
C ALA A 260 2.67 1.85 -32.29
N SER A 261 2.99 2.29 -33.50
CA SER A 261 4.21 2.97 -33.94
C SER A 261 4.28 4.46 -33.56
N VAL A 262 5.51 4.95 -33.41
CA VAL A 262 5.86 6.36 -33.09
C VAL A 262 6.31 7.10 -34.36
N PRO A 263 5.98 8.39 -34.56
CA PRO A 263 6.74 9.28 -35.44
C PRO A 263 7.67 10.22 -34.65
N ALA A 264 8.82 10.53 -35.27
CA ALA A 264 9.98 11.25 -34.73
C ALA A 264 9.76 12.75 -34.44
N PRO A 265 10.59 13.39 -33.59
CA PRO A 265 10.48 14.81 -33.25
C PRO A 265 11.35 15.73 -34.12
N ALA A 266 10.92 16.99 -34.24
CA ALA A 266 11.67 18.10 -34.84
C ALA A 266 12.58 18.80 -33.79
N ALA A 267 13.58 19.53 -34.28
CA ALA A 267 14.78 19.97 -33.56
C ALA A 267 14.72 21.33 -32.82
N ALA A 268 15.73 21.51 -31.93
CA ALA A 268 16.25 22.72 -31.25
C ALA A 268 15.47 23.19 -30.00
N VAL A 269 16.09 23.55 -28.86
CA VAL A 269 17.28 24.39 -28.60
C VAL A 269 17.99 23.92 -27.30
N ALA A 270 19.33 23.99 -27.27
CA ALA A 270 20.16 23.62 -26.13
C ALA A 270 20.10 24.64 -24.97
N LEU A 271 19.73 24.15 -23.78
CA LEU A 271 19.90 24.81 -22.49
C LEU A 271 20.55 23.80 -21.53
N ALA A 272 21.49 24.29 -20.71
CA ALA A 272 22.40 23.52 -19.87
C ALA A 272 21.72 22.38 -19.06
N GLU A 273 22.42 21.25 -18.96
CA GLU A 273 21.92 20.02 -18.34
C GLU A 273 21.51 20.24 -16.86
N PRO A 274 20.30 19.85 -16.45
CA PRO A 274 19.92 19.90 -15.05
C PRO A 274 20.60 18.76 -14.29
N GLU A 275 21.27 19.11 -13.20
CA GLU A 275 21.85 18.16 -12.26
C GLU A 275 20.83 17.09 -11.84
N ASN A 276 21.28 15.85 -11.79
CA ASN A 276 20.44 14.67 -11.63
C ASN A 276 19.86 14.65 -10.19
N GLU A 277 18.55 14.85 -10.02
CA GLU A 277 17.85 14.85 -8.71
C GLU A 277 18.15 13.58 -7.86
N VAL A 278 18.58 12.49 -8.52
CA VAL A 278 19.03 11.25 -7.89
C VAL A 278 20.30 11.43 -7.04
N GLU A 279 21.24 12.30 -7.45
CA GLU A 279 22.43 12.60 -6.64
C GLU A 279 22.11 13.50 -5.45
N ALA A 280 21.14 14.41 -5.59
CA ALA A 280 20.68 15.24 -4.48
C ALA A 280 20.03 14.40 -3.36
N LEU A 281 19.34 13.30 -3.71
CA LEU A 281 18.74 12.37 -2.75
C LEU A 281 19.74 11.39 -2.11
N LYS A 282 20.92 11.17 -2.73
CA LYS A 282 21.96 10.25 -2.23
C LYS A 282 22.98 10.91 -1.30
N ARG A 283 22.94 12.23 -1.12
CA ARG A 283 23.81 12.98 -0.18
C ARG A 283 23.18 13.14 1.23
N VAL A 284 22.14 12.36 1.53
CA VAL A 284 21.54 12.19 2.88
C VAL A 284 22.13 10.93 3.51
#